data_AF-A0A257UAE7-F1
#
_entry.id   AF-A0A257UAE7-F1
#
_cell.length_a   1.000
_cell.length_b   1.000
_cell.length_c   1.000
_cell.angle_alpha   90.00
_cell.angle_beta   90.00
_cell.angle_gamma   90.00
#
_symmetry.space_group_name_H-M   'P 1'
#
loop_
_entity.id
_entity.type
_entity.pdbx_description
1 polymer ?
#
loop_
_entity_poly.entity_id
_entity_poly.type
_entity_poly.pdbx_seq_one_letter_code
_entity_poly.pdbx_strand_id
1 'polypeptide(L)'
;MAETRRVTEFQRLFLVQARSDFAVFEVLQKLQRKGDLPACHALHYLQMAAELLGKAYGWRHGPQAMSHRAFVPFLLGLSTNHDAQKRLGFQGHNANWGQLIRKSSALAEQVQNLAPTLAQNGPNPEYPWPPAAPAHVPAEHRFELWDDLETTAAGRQFLNLITRLFANAEAFL
;
A
#
# COMPACT_ATOMS: atom_id res chain seq x y z
N MET A 1 9.50 18.19 25.48
CA MET A 1 8.86 16.86 25.48
C MET A 1 7.74 16.89 24.47
N ALA A 2 7.88 16.18 23.34
CA ALA A 2 6.81 16.08 22.35
C ALA A 2 5.72 15.16 22.92
N GLU A 3 4.51 15.69 23.03
CA GLU A 3 3.33 14.93 23.42
C GLU A 3 3.15 13.79 22.41
N THR A 4 3.24 12.55 22.87
CA THR A 4 2.98 11.40 21.99
C THR A 4 1.50 11.42 21.66
N ARG A 5 1.17 11.91 20.46
CA ARG A 5 -0.22 11.99 20.00
C ARG A 5 -0.82 10.59 20.10
N ARG A 6 -1.90 10.47 20.88
CA ARG A 6 -2.60 9.21 21.05
C ARG A 6 -3.37 8.91 19.76
N VAL A 7 -3.11 7.75 19.16
CA VAL A 7 -3.86 7.22 18.03
C VAL A 7 -5.35 7.22 18.37
N THR A 8 -6.19 7.86 17.55
CA THR A 8 -7.64 7.87 17.76
C THR A 8 -8.26 6.50 17.45
N GLU A 9 -9.46 6.24 17.95
CA GLU A 9 -10.14 4.96 17.71
C GLU A 9 -10.37 4.68 16.23
N PHE A 10 -10.70 5.69 15.42
CA PHE A 10 -10.82 5.53 13.97
C PHE A 10 -9.51 5.12 13.32
N GLN A 11 -8.40 5.77 13.68
CA GLN A 11 -7.08 5.39 13.17
C GLN A 11 -6.73 3.95 13.56
N ARG A 12 -7.05 3.55 14.81
CA ARG A 12 -6.84 2.18 15.30
C ARG A 12 -7.63 1.16 14.49
N LEU A 13 -8.92 1.38 14.26
CA LEU A 13 -9.79 0.44 13.52
C LEU A 13 -9.29 0.21 12.08
N PHE A 14 -8.94 1.28 11.38
CA PHE A 14 -8.37 1.18 10.04
C PHE A 14 -7.00 0.49 10.03
N LEU A 15 -6.14 0.79 11.01
CA LEU A 15 -4.84 0.13 11.12
C LEU A 15 -4.96 -1.38 11.41
N VAL A 16 -5.90 -1.78 12.27
CA VAL A 16 -6.15 -3.21 12.56
C VAL A 16 -6.56 -3.95 11.29
N GLN A 17 -7.50 -3.40 10.50
CA GLN A 17 -7.88 -4.00 9.23
C GLN A 17 -6.71 -4.02 8.24
N ALA A 18 -5.98 -2.90 8.11
CA ALA A 18 -4.83 -2.81 7.20
C ALA A 18 -3.76 -3.88 7.51
N ARG A 19 -3.50 -4.15 8.79
CA ARG A 19 -2.57 -5.21 9.22
C ARG A 19 -3.08 -6.61 8.91
N SER A 20 -4.38 -6.85 9.10
CA SER A 20 -5.00 -8.11 8.73
C SER A 20 -4.83 -8.37 7.23
N ASP A 21 -5.15 -7.38 6.40
CA ASP A 21 -5.04 -7.50 4.94
C ASP A 21 -3.58 -7.67 4.50
N PHE A 22 -2.63 -6.98 5.14
CA PHE A 22 -1.21 -7.15 4.86
C PHE A 22 -0.69 -8.54 5.22
N ALA A 23 -1.13 -9.11 6.35
CA ALA A 23 -0.76 -10.48 6.74
C ALA A 23 -1.27 -11.52 5.73
N VAL A 24 -2.48 -11.31 5.19
CA VAL A 24 -3.01 -12.17 4.11
C VAL A 24 -2.20 -12.00 2.83
N PHE A 25 -1.84 -10.77 2.46
CA PHE A 25 -0.92 -10.52 1.34
C PHE A 25 0.39 -11.31 1.48
N GLU A 26 1.02 -11.31 2.66
CA GLU A 26 2.29 -12.04 2.87
C GLU A 26 2.14 -13.56 2.69
N VAL A 27 0.99 -14.14 3.05
CA VAL A 27 0.68 -15.55 2.80
C VAL A 27 0.50 -15.80 1.31
N LEU A 28 -0.33 -15.00 0.65
CA LEU A 28 -0.65 -15.15 -0.77
C LEU A 28 0.57 -14.89 -1.66
N GLN A 29 1.45 -13.95 -1.31
CA GLN A 29 2.70 -13.71 -2.01
C GLN A 29 3.59 -14.96 -2.01
N LYS A 30 3.67 -15.67 -0.88
CA LYS A 30 4.46 -16.91 -0.80
C LYS A 30 3.88 -18.02 -1.68
N LEU A 31 2.55 -18.14 -1.75
CA LEU A 31 1.87 -19.11 -2.61
C LEU A 31 2.02 -18.74 -4.10
N GLN A 32 1.86 -17.46 -4.43
CA GLN A 32 2.07 -16.95 -5.78
C GLN A 32 3.50 -17.25 -6.26
N ARG A 33 4.54 -17.00 -5.44
CA ARG A 33 5.95 -17.27 -5.79
C ARG A 33 6.24 -18.73 -6.14
N LYS A 34 5.42 -19.66 -5.62
CA LYS A 34 5.50 -21.10 -5.94
C LYS A 34 4.74 -21.47 -7.21
N GLY A 35 3.95 -20.55 -7.76
CA GLY A 35 3.04 -20.80 -8.87
C GLY A 35 1.69 -21.38 -8.44
N ASP A 36 1.40 -21.45 -7.14
CA ASP A 36 0.19 -22.10 -6.61
C ASP A 36 -1.07 -21.22 -6.76
N LEU A 37 -0.91 -19.92 -6.97
CA LEU A 37 -2.01 -18.96 -7.07
C LEU A 37 -1.74 -17.86 -8.12
N PRO A 38 -2.79 -17.37 -8.82
CA PRO A 38 -2.71 -16.17 -9.65
C PRO A 38 -2.30 -14.92 -8.85
N ALA A 39 -1.59 -14.00 -9.51
CA ALA A 39 -1.09 -12.77 -8.88
C ALA A 39 -2.20 -11.81 -8.41
N CYS A 40 -3.40 -11.88 -9.00
CA CYS A 40 -4.52 -11.03 -8.61
C CYS A 40 -4.83 -11.11 -7.11
N HIS A 41 -4.75 -12.29 -6.50
CA HIS A 41 -5.07 -12.47 -5.09
C HIS A 41 -4.12 -11.69 -4.19
N ALA A 42 -2.80 -11.82 -4.39
CA ALA A 42 -1.83 -11.06 -3.61
C ALA A 42 -1.97 -9.56 -3.88
N LEU A 43 -2.16 -9.16 -5.14
CA LEU A 43 -2.32 -7.75 -5.51
C LEU A 43 -3.56 -7.09 -4.90
N HIS A 44 -4.69 -7.81 -4.80
CA HIS A 44 -5.90 -7.31 -4.13
C HIS A 44 -5.60 -6.97 -2.66
N TYR A 45 -5.01 -7.89 -1.91
CA TYR A 45 -4.70 -7.67 -0.50
C TYR A 45 -3.62 -6.60 -0.28
N LEU A 46 -2.65 -6.48 -1.19
CA LEU A 46 -1.67 -5.38 -1.16
C LEU A 46 -2.36 -4.02 -1.36
N GLN A 47 -3.29 -3.92 -2.32
CA GLN A 47 -4.05 -2.70 -2.58
C GLN A 47 -4.92 -2.31 -1.37
N MET A 48 -5.65 -3.26 -0.80
CA MET A 48 -6.51 -3.05 0.38
C MET A 48 -5.71 -2.60 1.60
N ALA A 49 -4.62 -3.30 1.91
CA ALA A 49 -3.74 -2.97 3.02
C ALA A 49 -3.16 -1.55 2.88
N ALA A 50 -2.69 -1.20 1.68
CA ALA A 50 -2.15 0.13 1.38
C ALA A 50 -3.21 1.24 1.52
N GLU A 51 -4.41 1.03 0.97
CA GLU A 51 -5.53 1.96 1.08
C GLU A 51 -5.91 2.22 2.54
N LEU A 52 -6.08 1.16 3.33
CA LEU A 52 -6.48 1.27 4.73
C LEU A 52 -5.40 1.90 5.60
N LEU A 53 -4.12 1.64 5.33
CA LEU A 53 -3.01 2.34 6.00
C LEU A 53 -3.03 3.85 5.69
N GLY A 54 -3.26 4.21 4.42
CA GLY A 54 -3.43 5.60 4.02
C GLY A 54 -4.64 6.27 4.71
N LYS A 55 -5.76 5.57 4.80
CA LYS A 55 -6.97 6.05 5.50
C LYS A 55 -6.75 6.20 7.00
N ALA A 56 -6.04 5.25 7.64
CA ALA A 56 -5.65 5.37 9.04
C ALA A 56 -4.84 6.65 9.27
N TYR A 57 -3.93 7.02 8.37
CA TYR A 57 -3.22 8.29 8.45
C TYR A 57 -4.14 9.51 8.26
N GLY A 58 -5.06 9.46 7.27
CA GLY A 58 -6.00 10.54 6.96
C GLY A 58 -6.90 10.92 8.15
N TRP A 59 -7.35 9.95 8.95
CA TRP A 59 -8.20 10.16 10.11
C TRP A 59 -7.63 11.10 11.19
N ARG A 60 -6.32 11.39 11.16
CA ARG A 60 -5.71 12.41 12.04
C ARG A 60 -6.28 13.82 11.83
N HIS A 61 -6.96 14.06 10.71
CA HIS A 61 -7.61 15.33 10.39
C HIS A 61 -9.15 15.29 10.55
N GLY A 62 -9.70 14.22 11.12
CA GLY A 62 -11.14 14.01 11.25
C GLY A 62 -11.75 13.26 10.07
N PRO A 63 -13.09 13.23 9.96
CA PRO A 63 -13.80 12.55 8.88
C PRO A 63 -13.32 13.00 7.50
N GLN A 64 -12.95 12.04 6.66
CA GLN A 64 -12.54 12.29 5.28
C GLN A 64 -13.49 11.61 4.30
N ALA A 65 -13.57 12.15 3.09
CA ALA A 65 -14.28 11.49 1.99
C ALA A 65 -13.63 10.11 1.73
N MET A 66 -14.46 9.08 1.56
CA MET A 66 -14.00 7.73 1.26
C MET A 66 -13.41 7.72 -0.16
N SER A 67 -12.08 7.78 -0.24
CA SER A 67 -11.33 7.72 -1.50
C SER A 67 -10.40 6.51 -1.48
N HIS A 68 -10.30 5.84 -2.62
CA HIS A 68 -9.28 4.81 -2.86
C HIS A 68 -7.86 5.41 -3.03
N ARG A 69 -7.75 6.75 -3.14
CA ARG A 69 -6.48 7.47 -3.31
C ARG A 69 -5.87 7.95 -1.99
N ALA A 70 -5.69 7.04 -1.03
CA ALA A 70 -5.22 7.40 0.32
C ALA A 70 -3.73 7.13 0.57
N PHE A 71 -3.10 6.20 -0.16
CA PHE A 71 -1.77 5.70 0.17
C PHE A 71 -0.62 6.63 -0.29
N VAL A 72 -0.69 7.18 -1.50
CA VAL A 72 0.30 8.13 -2.04
C VAL A 72 0.38 9.40 -1.19
N PRO A 73 -0.74 10.07 -0.82
CA PRO A 73 -0.69 11.21 0.09
C PRO A 73 -0.06 10.87 1.44
N PHE A 74 -0.32 9.66 1.96
CA PHE A 74 0.33 9.17 3.18
C PHE A 74 1.86 9.07 2.99
N LEU A 75 2.35 8.39 1.96
CA LEU A 75 3.79 8.27 1.70
C LEU A 75 4.46 9.64 1.55
N LEU A 76 3.86 10.54 0.77
CA LEU A 76 4.38 11.90 0.61
C LEU A 76 4.41 12.66 1.95
N GLY A 77 3.39 12.48 2.79
CA GLY A 77 3.35 13.04 4.15
C GLY A 77 4.44 12.52 5.08
N LEU A 78 5.05 11.36 4.78
CA LEU A 78 6.21 10.87 5.53
C LEU A 78 7.54 11.49 5.09
N SER A 79 7.62 12.05 3.88
CA SER A 79 8.88 12.58 3.32
C SER A 79 9.54 13.64 4.22
N THR A 80 8.73 14.40 4.96
CA THR A 80 9.16 15.46 5.89
C THR A 80 8.99 15.09 7.37
N ASN A 81 8.56 13.86 7.70
CA ASN A 81 8.34 13.42 9.07
C ASN A 81 9.66 12.89 9.68
N HIS A 82 10.30 13.69 10.53
CA HIS A 82 11.57 13.34 11.19
C HIS A 82 11.47 12.16 12.16
N ASP A 83 10.33 11.99 12.84
CA ASP A 83 10.13 10.86 13.75
C ASP A 83 9.99 9.55 12.97
N ALA A 84 9.27 9.58 11.85
CA ALA A 84 9.20 8.45 10.93
C ALA A 84 10.59 8.11 10.35
N GLN A 85 11.36 9.12 9.93
CA GLN A 85 12.74 8.92 9.47
C GLN A 85 13.59 8.23 10.54
N LYS A 86 13.53 8.69 11.79
CA LYS A 86 14.28 8.11 12.90
C LYS A 86 13.91 6.65 13.14
N ARG A 87 12.63 6.35 13.28
CA ARG A 87 12.15 4.97 13.53
C ARG A 87 12.41 4.02 12.36
N LEU A 88 12.42 4.56 11.14
CA LEU A 88 12.79 3.82 9.94
C LEU A 88 14.30 3.86 9.66
N GLY A 89 15.14 4.31 10.60
CA GLY A 89 16.60 4.24 10.47
C GLY A 89 17.21 5.15 9.41
N PHE A 90 16.51 6.21 9.00
CA PHE A 90 16.97 7.23 8.06
C PHE A 90 17.36 8.55 8.74
N GLN A 91 17.58 8.56 10.06
CA GLN A 91 18.04 9.75 10.77
C GLN A 91 19.35 10.26 10.16
N GLY A 92 19.40 11.56 9.80
CA GLY A 92 20.56 12.17 9.14
C GLY A 92 20.68 11.87 7.65
N HIS A 93 19.75 11.10 7.06
CA HIS A 93 19.75 10.71 5.65
C HIS A 93 18.52 11.24 4.90
N ASN A 94 18.16 12.50 5.13
CA ASN A 94 16.92 13.12 4.63
C ASN A 94 16.80 13.06 3.09
N ALA A 95 17.91 13.25 2.37
CA ALA A 95 17.92 13.16 0.91
C ALA A 95 17.59 11.75 0.41
N ASN A 96 18.17 10.72 1.03
CA ASN A 96 17.93 9.32 0.70
C ASN A 96 16.49 8.93 1.03
N TRP A 97 15.97 9.38 2.17
CA TRP A 97 14.58 9.17 2.56
C TRP A 97 13.59 9.80 1.58
N GLY A 98 13.78 11.08 1.24
CA GLY A 98 12.94 11.76 0.27
C GLY A 98 12.99 11.10 -1.11
N GLN A 99 14.17 10.64 -1.53
CA GLN A 99 14.31 9.89 -2.79
C GLN A 99 13.60 8.54 -2.74
N LEU A 100 13.73 7.79 -1.65
CA LEU A 100 13.02 6.53 -1.43
C LEU A 100 11.51 6.72 -1.52
N ILE A 101 10.96 7.71 -0.81
CA ILE A 101 9.53 8.03 -0.85
C ILE A 101 9.09 8.38 -2.27
N ARG A 102 9.79 9.29 -2.96
CA ARG A 102 9.42 9.67 -4.34
C ARG A 102 9.44 8.50 -5.31
N LYS A 103 10.45 7.63 -5.23
CA LYS A 103 10.52 6.41 -6.06
C LYS A 103 9.40 5.43 -5.73
N SER A 104 9.08 5.31 -4.45
CA SER A 104 8.01 4.42 -3.95
C SER A 104 6.62 4.92 -4.35
N SER A 105 6.41 6.23 -4.48
CA SER A 105 5.12 6.81 -4.85
C SER A 105 4.60 6.34 -6.21
N ALA A 106 5.48 6.08 -7.19
CA ALA A 106 5.06 5.59 -8.50
C ALA A 106 4.47 4.17 -8.42
N LEU A 107 5.11 3.25 -7.68
CA LEU A 107 4.58 1.91 -7.44
C LEU A 107 3.32 1.95 -6.55
N ALA A 108 3.28 2.85 -5.57
CA ALA A 108 2.11 3.07 -4.74
C ALA A 108 0.88 3.52 -5.55
N GLU A 109 1.09 4.40 -6.53
CA GLU A 109 0.04 4.84 -7.45
C GLU A 109 -0.48 3.69 -8.31
N GLN A 110 0.42 2.86 -8.85
CA GLN A 110 0.02 1.66 -9.60
C GLN A 110 -0.77 0.68 -8.74
N VAL A 111 -0.33 0.43 -7.50
CA VAL A 111 -1.07 -0.40 -6.54
C VAL A 111 -2.45 0.16 -6.26
N GLN A 112 -2.60 1.48 -6.06
CA GLN A 112 -3.92 2.09 -5.86
C GLN A 112 -4.82 1.95 -7.09
N ASN A 113 -4.25 2.12 -8.30
CA ASN A 113 -5.01 2.07 -9.54
C ASN A 113 -5.57 0.67 -9.85
N LEU A 114 -5.19 -0.37 -9.08
CA LEU A 114 -5.84 -1.67 -9.10
C LEU A 114 -7.29 -1.64 -8.59
N ALA A 115 -7.68 -0.66 -7.78
CA ALA A 115 -9.06 -0.56 -7.29
C ALA A 115 -10.03 -0.47 -8.48
N PRO A 116 -11.13 -1.25 -8.53
CA PRO A 116 -12.02 -1.31 -9.69
C PRO A 116 -12.56 0.06 -10.15
N THR A 117 -12.86 0.94 -9.19
CA THR A 117 -13.34 2.31 -9.46
C THR A 117 -12.27 3.20 -10.11
N LEU A 118 -10.99 2.90 -9.92
CA LEU A 118 -9.85 3.60 -10.52
C LEU A 118 -9.39 2.95 -11.83
N ALA A 119 -9.42 1.62 -11.91
CA ALA A 119 -9.08 0.84 -13.10
C ALA A 119 -10.11 1.01 -14.24
N GLN A 120 -11.38 1.29 -13.91
CA GLN A 120 -12.48 1.46 -14.86
C GLN A 120 -12.66 0.23 -15.78
N ASN A 121 -12.21 0.33 -17.04
CA ASN A 121 -12.27 -0.76 -18.03
C ASN A 121 -10.95 -1.56 -18.09
N GLY A 122 -9.96 -1.20 -17.28
CA GLY A 122 -8.65 -1.83 -17.25
C GLY A 122 -8.54 -2.99 -16.26
N PRO A 123 -7.34 -3.61 -16.21
CA PRO A 123 -7.05 -4.70 -15.28
C PRO A 123 -7.25 -4.28 -13.82
N ASN A 124 -7.99 -5.10 -13.09
CA ASN A 124 -8.18 -5.00 -11.65
C ASN A 124 -8.17 -6.42 -11.06
N PRO A 125 -7.86 -6.61 -9.77
CA PRO A 125 -7.70 -7.93 -9.21
C PRO A 125 -9.03 -8.56 -8.73
N GLU A 126 -10.16 -7.83 -8.78
CA GLU A 126 -11.42 -8.24 -8.14
C GLU A 126 -12.45 -8.78 -9.12
N TYR A 127 -12.72 -8.06 -10.22
CA TYR A 127 -13.83 -8.35 -11.12
C TYR A 127 -13.35 -8.52 -12.56
N PRO A 128 -14.04 -9.36 -13.36
CA PRO A 128 -13.89 -9.34 -14.80
C PRO A 128 -14.06 -7.94 -15.41
N TRP A 129 -13.34 -7.65 -16.49
CA TRP A 129 -13.39 -6.35 -17.17
C TRP A 129 -13.49 -6.50 -18.70
N PRO A 130 -14.00 -5.49 -19.41
CA PRO A 130 -14.68 -4.29 -18.87
C PRO A 130 -16.04 -4.65 -18.22
N PRO A 131 -16.55 -3.87 -17.24
CA PRO A 131 -17.73 -4.24 -16.46
C PRO A 131 -19.01 -4.46 -17.30
N ALA A 132 -19.20 -3.67 -18.36
CA ALA A 132 -20.39 -3.74 -19.21
C ALA A 132 -20.39 -4.93 -20.19
N ALA A 133 -19.23 -5.47 -20.52
CA ALA A 133 -19.05 -6.58 -21.45
C ALA A 133 -17.76 -7.34 -21.12
N PRO A 134 -17.77 -8.19 -20.06
CA PRO A 134 -16.56 -8.85 -19.59
C PRO A 134 -15.88 -9.68 -20.66
N ALA A 135 -14.60 -9.41 -20.89
CA ALA A 135 -13.75 -10.13 -21.85
C ALA A 135 -12.49 -10.73 -21.19
N HIS A 136 -12.18 -10.28 -19.98
CA HIS A 136 -11.01 -10.69 -19.21
C HIS A 136 -11.41 -11.00 -17.77
N VAL A 137 -10.70 -11.94 -17.13
CA VAL A 137 -10.86 -12.29 -15.72
C VAL A 137 -9.52 -12.11 -15.00
N PRO A 138 -9.49 -11.59 -13.75
CA PRO A 138 -8.24 -11.36 -13.03
C PRO A 138 -7.38 -12.61 -12.86
N ALA A 139 -8.02 -13.77 -12.66
CA ALA A 139 -7.35 -15.04 -12.41
C ALA A 139 -6.52 -15.56 -13.60
N GLU A 140 -6.83 -15.13 -14.82
CA GLU A 140 -6.11 -15.51 -16.05
C GLU A 140 -5.15 -14.42 -16.54
N HIS A 141 -5.19 -13.24 -15.91
CA HIS A 141 -4.41 -12.11 -16.35
C HIS A 141 -3.04 -12.04 -15.68
N ARG A 142 -2.00 -11.80 -16.48
CA ARG A 142 -0.65 -11.51 -15.99
C ARG A 142 -0.53 -10.00 -15.71
N PHE A 143 -0.43 -9.65 -14.43
CA PHE A 143 -0.23 -8.27 -14.00
C PHE A 143 1.25 -7.90 -14.07
N GLU A 144 1.63 -6.98 -14.97
CA GLU A 144 3.02 -6.48 -15.08
C GLU A 144 3.52 -5.88 -13.74
N LEU A 145 2.64 -5.20 -13.00
CA LEU A 145 2.94 -4.69 -11.66
C LEU A 145 3.45 -5.78 -10.72
N TRP A 146 2.94 -7.01 -10.80
CA TRP A 146 3.43 -8.10 -9.98
C TRP A 146 4.88 -8.44 -10.31
N ASP A 147 5.19 -8.55 -11.59
CA ASP A 147 6.54 -8.83 -12.06
C ASP A 147 7.50 -7.72 -11.62
N ASP A 148 7.08 -6.46 -11.72
CA ASP A 148 7.86 -5.32 -11.27
C ASP A 148 8.14 -5.36 -9.76
N LEU A 149 7.14 -5.68 -8.95
CA LEU A 149 7.25 -5.77 -7.49
C LEU A 149 8.26 -6.85 -7.06
N GLU A 150 8.27 -7.99 -7.73
CA GLU A 150 9.11 -9.14 -7.36
C GLU A 150 10.52 -9.08 -7.98
N THR A 151 10.63 -8.69 -9.24
CA THR A 151 11.85 -8.87 -10.02
C THR A 151 12.75 -7.63 -10.04
N THR A 152 12.20 -6.43 -9.88
CA THR A 152 12.98 -5.19 -9.94
C THR A 152 13.55 -4.81 -8.57
N ALA A 153 14.68 -4.08 -8.56
CA ALA A 153 15.23 -3.54 -7.33
C ALA A 153 14.29 -2.52 -6.67
N ALA A 154 13.57 -1.72 -7.48
CA ALA A 154 12.60 -0.74 -7.00
C ALA A 154 11.40 -1.43 -6.34
N GLY A 155 10.87 -2.49 -6.94
CA GLY A 155 9.79 -3.31 -6.40
C GLY A 155 10.14 -3.93 -5.05
N ARG A 156 11.29 -4.59 -4.94
CA ARG A 156 11.78 -5.14 -3.66
C ARG A 156 11.98 -4.07 -2.60
N GLN A 157 12.50 -2.91 -2.98
CA GLN A 157 12.67 -1.79 -2.07
C GLN A 157 11.33 -1.22 -1.58
N PHE A 158 10.33 -1.16 -2.46
CA PHE A 158 8.97 -0.74 -2.14
C PHE A 158 8.27 -1.73 -1.19
N LEU A 159 8.33 -3.03 -1.47
CA LEU A 159 7.78 -4.05 -0.58
C LEU A 159 8.43 -4.02 0.81
N ASN A 160 9.77 -3.91 0.87
CA ASN A 160 10.47 -3.74 2.14
C ASN A 160 10.04 -2.46 2.88
N LEU A 161 9.86 -1.34 2.17
CA LEU A 161 9.32 -0.13 2.77
C LEU A 161 7.95 -0.39 3.40
N ILE A 162 7.01 -1.02 2.68
CA ILE A 162 5.68 -1.34 3.19
C ILE A 162 5.76 -2.21 4.45
N THR A 163 6.55 -3.28 4.43
CA THR A 163 6.75 -4.15 5.61
C THR A 163 7.21 -3.33 6.82
N ARG A 164 8.18 -2.43 6.63
CA ARG A 164 8.70 -1.57 7.70
C ARG A 164 7.68 -0.55 8.18
N LEU A 165 6.84 -0.03 7.28
CA LEU A 165 5.72 0.85 7.64
C LEU A 165 4.73 0.10 8.55
N PHE A 166 4.25 -1.08 8.16
CA PHE A 166 3.32 -1.85 9.00
C PHE A 166 3.89 -2.22 10.38
N ALA A 167 5.18 -2.56 10.43
CA ALA A 167 5.89 -2.85 11.67
C ALA A 167 6.01 -1.63 12.61
N ASN A 168 5.88 -0.41 12.08
CA ASN A 168 6.06 0.83 12.82
C ASN A 168 4.83 1.74 12.78
N ALA A 169 3.64 1.22 12.45
CA ALA A 169 2.50 2.06 12.09
C ALA A 169 2.10 3.13 13.10
N GLU A 170 2.13 2.79 14.38
CA GLU A 170 1.83 3.68 15.50
C GLU A 170 2.79 4.88 15.59
N ALA A 171 3.94 4.82 14.94
CA ALA A 171 4.91 5.91 14.90
C ALA A 171 4.45 7.14 14.15
N PHE A 172 3.53 6.96 13.20
CA PHE A 172 3.21 7.95 12.20
C PHE A 172 1.71 8.24 12.07
N LEU A 173 0.90 7.65 12.96
CA LEU A 173 -0.53 7.92 13.16
C LEU A 173 -0.74 8.81 14.38
#